data_AF-A0A085WHX3-F1
#
_entry.id   AF-A0A085WHX3-F1
#
_cell.length_a   1.000
_cell.length_b   1.000
_cell.length_c   1.000
_cell.angle_alpha   90.00
_cell.angle_beta   90.00
_cell.angle_gamma   90.00
#
_symmetry.space_group_name_H-M   'P 1'
#
loop_
_entity.id
_entity.type
_entity.pdbx_description
1 polymer ?
#
loop_
_entity_poly.entity_id
_entity_poly.type
_entity_poly.pdbx_seq_one_letter_code
_entity_poly.pdbx_strand_id
1 'polypeptide(L)'
;MFPEAIGGMAHGATGIGWCLARLSLSAAGTAEDRQRWRELADAAFAFEESLYRPELGDWKDVRVGSSVDSVAAWCHGSTGIGLVAGDLHVRTKGEGYLDVLRRATAASTREGFGWSHTLCHGDLGTWALLDTARRIDPEGYRGPDRAWMDAELISSLEERGPVGGLAREAFSPGLMPGLTGVIHLLLRMHPEQRLASPLLLSRHG
;
A
#
# COMPACT_ATOMS: atom_id res chain seq x y z
N MET A 1 -20.02 3.18 -6.39
CA MET A 1 -19.57 1.88 -5.83
C MET A 1 -19.40 0.93 -7.01
N PHE A 2 -18.29 0.19 -7.09
CA PHE A 2 -18.00 -0.66 -8.25
C PHE A 2 -18.99 -1.85 -8.27
N PRO A 3 -19.69 -2.09 -9.40
CA PRO A 3 -20.63 -3.21 -9.49
C PRO A 3 -19.93 -4.57 -9.63
N GLU A 4 -18.70 -4.60 -10.15
CA GLU A 4 -17.89 -5.81 -10.29
C GLU A 4 -16.89 -6.00 -9.13
N ALA A 5 -16.45 -7.25 -8.94
CA ALA A 5 -15.37 -7.57 -8.01
C ALA A 5 -14.04 -6.97 -8.49
N ILE A 6 -13.34 -6.28 -7.58
CA ILE A 6 -12.08 -5.59 -7.86
C ILE A 6 -11.02 -5.92 -6.82
N GLY A 7 -9.75 -5.80 -7.22
CA GLY A 7 -8.61 -5.85 -6.31
C GLY A 7 -8.36 -4.52 -5.57
N GLY A 8 -7.36 -4.53 -4.70
CA GLY A 8 -6.86 -3.33 -4.01
C GLY A 8 -7.40 -3.12 -2.60
N MET A 9 -6.75 -2.20 -1.87
CA MET A 9 -6.95 -1.99 -0.44
C MET A 9 -8.22 -1.17 -0.11
N ALA A 10 -8.52 -0.13 -0.90
CA ALA A 10 -9.57 0.83 -0.50
C ALA A 10 -10.98 0.27 -0.66
N HIS A 11 -11.21 -0.49 -1.73
CA HIS A 11 -12.54 -0.92 -2.16
C HIS A 11 -12.58 -2.37 -2.66
N GLY A 12 -11.48 -3.11 -2.56
CA GLY A 12 -11.31 -4.41 -3.19
C GLY A 12 -10.93 -5.53 -2.23
N ALA A 13 -10.56 -6.66 -2.84
CA ALA A 13 -10.31 -7.90 -2.14
C ALA A 13 -9.16 -7.81 -1.11
N THR A 14 -8.06 -7.13 -1.42
CA THR A 14 -6.95 -6.91 -0.47
C THR A 14 -7.41 -6.30 0.85
N GLY A 15 -8.23 -5.26 0.82
CA GLY A 15 -8.71 -4.59 2.04
C GLY A 15 -9.64 -5.47 2.88
N ILE A 16 -10.55 -6.17 2.20
CA ILE A 16 -11.46 -7.14 2.83
C ILE A 16 -10.65 -8.26 3.48
N GLY A 17 -9.72 -8.85 2.73
CA GLY A 17 -8.86 -9.92 3.20
C GLY A 17 -8.00 -9.50 4.39
N TRP A 18 -7.40 -8.30 4.34
CA TRP A 18 -6.59 -7.77 5.43
C TRP A 18 -7.38 -7.61 6.73
N CYS A 19 -8.57 -6.99 6.68
CA CYS A 19 -9.42 -6.82 7.86
C CYS A 19 -9.80 -8.17 8.49
N LEU A 20 -10.21 -9.14 7.66
CA LEU A 20 -10.62 -10.47 8.12
C LEU A 20 -9.44 -11.29 8.66
N ALA A 21 -8.26 -11.21 8.02
CA ALA A 21 -7.04 -11.83 8.52
C ALA A 21 -6.63 -11.22 9.87
N ARG A 22 -6.77 -9.91 10.04
CA ARG A 22 -6.49 -9.25 11.31
C ARG A 22 -7.46 -9.65 12.42
N LEU A 23 -8.74 -9.83 12.10
CA LEU A 23 -9.74 -10.33 13.04
C LEU A 23 -9.46 -11.79 13.44
N SER A 24 -9.12 -12.66 12.49
CA SER A 24 -8.80 -14.06 12.77
C SER A 24 -7.54 -14.25 13.61
N LEU A 25 -6.59 -13.31 13.54
CA LEU A 25 -5.39 -13.28 14.38
C LEU A 25 -5.60 -12.60 15.76
N SER A 26 -6.80 -12.07 16.02
CA SER A 26 -7.11 -11.36 17.27
C SER A 26 -7.80 -12.26 18.29
N ALA A 27 -8.11 -11.72 19.47
CA ALA A 27 -8.92 -12.39 20.49
C ALA A 27 -10.44 -12.24 20.26
N ALA A 28 -10.88 -11.59 19.17
CA ALA A 28 -12.30 -11.40 18.87
C ALA A 28 -12.99 -12.72 18.45
N GLY A 29 -14.29 -12.81 18.71
CA GLY A 29 -15.15 -13.92 18.28
C GLY A 29 -14.85 -15.27 18.95
N THR A 30 -15.59 -16.31 18.54
CA THR A 30 -15.28 -17.70 18.92
C THR A 30 -14.13 -18.26 18.07
N ALA A 31 -13.69 -19.49 18.36
CA ALA A 31 -12.71 -20.18 17.52
C ALA A 31 -13.27 -20.43 16.11
N GLU A 32 -14.55 -20.76 16.01
CA GLU A 32 -15.26 -20.99 14.75
C GLU A 32 -15.40 -19.70 13.94
N ASP A 33 -15.68 -18.56 14.58
CA ASP A 33 -15.72 -17.27 13.90
C ASP A 33 -14.35 -16.92 13.30
N ARG A 34 -13.27 -17.08 14.08
CA ARG A 34 -11.91 -16.81 13.60
C ARG A 34 -11.51 -17.73 12.44
N GLN A 35 -11.91 -18.99 12.47
CA GLN A 35 -11.69 -19.91 11.34
C GLN A 35 -12.43 -19.43 10.08
N ARG A 36 -13.71 -19.04 10.20
CA ARG A 36 -14.49 -18.50 9.06
C ARG A 36 -13.88 -17.21 8.50
N TRP A 37 -13.45 -16.29 9.37
CA TRP A 37 -12.78 -15.07 8.92
C TRP A 37 -11.47 -15.38 8.19
N ARG A 38 -10.70 -16.36 8.68
CA ARG A 38 -9.48 -16.80 8.01
C ARG A 38 -9.76 -17.35 6.61
N GLU A 39 -10.74 -18.23 6.47
CA GLU A 39 -11.13 -18.81 5.17
C GLU A 39 -11.57 -17.74 4.17
N LEU A 40 -12.36 -16.76 4.61
CA LEU A 40 -12.77 -15.63 3.77
C LEU A 40 -11.59 -14.71 3.41
N ALA A 41 -10.65 -14.51 4.32
CA ALA A 41 -9.44 -13.76 4.03
C ALA A 41 -8.59 -14.46 2.98
N ASP A 42 -8.38 -15.77 3.12
CA ASP A 42 -7.63 -16.59 2.16
C ASP A 42 -8.31 -16.57 0.78
N ALA A 43 -9.64 -16.63 0.71
CA ALA A 43 -10.38 -16.49 -0.55
C ALA A 43 -10.22 -15.10 -1.20
N ALA A 44 -10.22 -14.03 -0.41
CA ALA A 44 -9.99 -12.68 -0.91
C ALA A 44 -8.57 -12.51 -1.46
N PHE A 45 -7.56 -13.04 -0.77
CA PHE A 45 -6.18 -13.01 -1.27
C PHE A 45 -5.97 -13.90 -2.48
N ALA A 46 -6.65 -15.05 -2.56
CA ALA A 46 -6.62 -15.89 -3.76
C ALA A 46 -7.22 -15.17 -4.97
N PHE A 47 -8.30 -14.42 -4.79
CA PHE A 47 -8.85 -13.57 -5.85
C PHE A 47 -7.85 -12.49 -6.25
N GLU A 48 -7.26 -11.75 -5.30
CA GLU A 48 -6.24 -10.74 -5.62
C GLU A 48 -5.07 -11.36 -6.38
N GLU A 49 -4.52 -12.48 -5.92
CA GLU A 49 -3.42 -13.18 -6.60
C GLU A 49 -3.81 -13.65 -8.00
N SER A 50 -5.07 -14.03 -8.23
CA SER A 50 -5.56 -14.37 -9.58
C SER A 50 -5.51 -13.20 -10.56
N LEU A 51 -5.37 -11.97 -10.08
CA LEU A 51 -5.17 -10.77 -10.89
C LEU A 51 -3.70 -10.50 -11.22
N TYR A 52 -2.75 -11.15 -10.53
CA TYR A 52 -1.33 -10.99 -10.85
C TYR A 52 -1.03 -11.49 -12.27
N ARG A 53 -0.27 -10.70 -13.03
CA ARG A 53 0.15 -11.04 -14.40
C ARG A 53 1.68 -11.01 -14.45
N PRO A 54 2.36 -12.17 -14.55
CA PRO A 54 3.81 -12.23 -14.60
C PRO A 54 4.44 -11.35 -15.69
N GLU A 55 3.78 -11.22 -16.83
CA GLU A 55 4.16 -10.38 -17.96
C GLU A 55 4.13 -8.88 -17.65
N LEU A 56 3.24 -8.44 -16.76
CA LEU A 56 3.23 -7.08 -16.21
C LEU A 56 4.19 -6.95 -15.03
N GLY A 57 4.46 -8.06 -14.33
CA GLY A 57 5.10 -8.04 -13.03
C GLY A 57 4.31 -7.21 -12.03
N ASP A 58 2.98 -7.27 -12.11
CA ASP A 58 2.03 -6.47 -11.30
C ASP A 58 0.62 -7.10 -11.32
N TRP A 59 -0.29 -6.55 -10.52
CA TRP A 59 -1.70 -6.95 -10.44
C TRP A 59 -2.54 -6.17 -11.45
N LYS A 60 -3.28 -6.90 -12.29
CA LYS A 60 -4.15 -6.32 -13.29
C LYS A 60 -5.26 -5.49 -12.65
N ASP A 61 -5.41 -4.25 -13.11
CA ASP A 61 -6.56 -3.41 -12.76
C ASP A 61 -7.79 -3.87 -13.57
N VAL A 62 -8.77 -4.45 -12.88
CA VAL A 62 -10.00 -4.97 -13.49
C VAL A 62 -11.18 -4.01 -13.40
N ARG A 63 -10.96 -2.77 -12.95
CA ARG A 63 -12.02 -1.74 -12.94
C ARG A 63 -12.50 -1.44 -14.35
N VAL A 64 -13.81 -1.48 -14.56
CA VAL A 64 -14.42 -1.14 -15.85
C VAL A 64 -14.08 0.31 -16.20
N GLY A 65 -13.58 0.52 -17.43
CA GLY A 65 -13.18 1.84 -17.91
C GLY A 65 -11.79 2.31 -17.47
N SER A 66 -11.01 1.46 -16.79
CA SER A 66 -9.59 1.77 -16.55
C SER A 66 -8.84 1.81 -17.88
N SER A 67 -8.02 2.86 -18.07
CA SER A 67 -7.17 3.02 -19.25
C SER A 67 -5.76 2.45 -19.06
N VAL A 68 -5.50 1.85 -17.90
CA VAL A 68 -4.19 1.29 -17.52
C VAL A 68 -4.34 -0.17 -17.10
N ASP A 69 -3.34 -0.97 -17.44
CA ASP A 69 -3.36 -2.42 -17.16
C ASP A 69 -3.06 -2.75 -15.70
N SER A 70 -2.27 -1.92 -15.01
CA SER A 70 -1.99 -2.02 -13.57
C SER A 70 -1.76 -0.63 -12.97
N VAL A 71 -1.75 -0.56 -11.63
CA VAL A 71 -1.61 0.70 -10.90
C VAL A 71 -0.72 0.49 -9.67
N ALA A 72 0.24 1.39 -9.46
CA ALA A 72 1.03 1.42 -8.23
C ALA A 72 0.44 2.40 -7.20
N ALA A 73 -0.75 2.08 -6.67
CA ALA A 73 -1.46 2.91 -5.71
C ALA A 73 -1.86 2.13 -4.47
N TRP A 74 -2.03 2.84 -3.34
CA TRP A 74 -2.55 2.23 -2.13
C TRP A 74 -3.99 1.79 -2.33
N CYS A 75 -4.84 2.62 -2.94
CA CYS A 75 -6.25 2.31 -3.12
C CYS A 75 -6.50 1.09 -4.02
N HIS A 76 -5.81 1.01 -5.15
CA HIS A 76 -5.96 -0.03 -6.15
C HIS A 76 -4.59 -0.42 -6.70
N GLY A 77 -3.98 -1.49 -6.17
CA GLY A 77 -2.80 -2.10 -6.75
C GLY A 77 -1.60 -2.23 -5.81
N SER A 78 -0.40 -2.28 -6.38
CA SER A 78 0.79 -2.86 -5.75
C SER A 78 1.13 -2.23 -4.41
N THR A 79 1.02 -0.91 -4.26
CA THR A 79 1.36 -0.23 -3.00
C THR A 79 0.49 -0.71 -1.83
N GLY A 80 -0.82 -0.84 -2.02
CA GLY A 80 -1.74 -1.31 -0.99
C GLY A 80 -1.56 -2.80 -0.69
N ILE A 81 -1.40 -3.60 -1.74
CA ILE A 81 -1.15 -5.05 -1.68
C ILE A 81 0.12 -5.34 -0.89
N GLY A 82 1.22 -4.65 -1.22
CA GLY A 82 2.51 -4.82 -0.56
C GLY A 82 2.48 -4.42 0.91
N LEU A 83 1.80 -3.33 1.26
CA LEU A 83 1.66 -2.90 2.66
C LEU A 83 0.90 -3.94 3.49
N VAL A 84 -0.20 -4.48 2.97
CA VAL A 84 -0.96 -5.57 3.61
C VAL A 84 -0.09 -6.81 3.79
N ALA A 85 0.63 -7.21 2.74
CA ALA A 85 1.51 -8.37 2.79
C ALA A 85 2.62 -8.19 3.84
N GLY A 86 3.21 -7.00 3.93
CA GLY A 86 4.19 -6.68 4.97
C GLY A 86 3.64 -6.81 6.40
N ASP A 87 2.46 -6.25 6.69
CA ASP A 87 1.82 -6.38 8.02
C ASP A 87 1.54 -7.85 8.36
N LEU A 88 1.03 -8.63 7.41
CA LEU A 88 0.73 -10.05 7.64
C LEU A 88 2.00 -10.89 7.76
N HIS A 89 3.05 -10.62 7.00
CA HIS A 89 4.34 -11.29 7.15
C HIS A 89 4.93 -11.04 8.54
N VAL A 90 4.94 -9.80 9.03
CA VAL A 90 5.47 -9.49 10.36
C VAL A 90 4.75 -10.28 11.46
N ARG A 91 3.44 -10.45 11.34
CA ARG A 91 2.57 -11.15 12.31
C ARG A 91 2.63 -12.66 12.23
N THR A 92 2.76 -13.22 11.03
CA THR A 92 2.60 -14.66 10.79
C THR A 92 3.89 -15.36 10.42
N LYS A 93 4.93 -14.61 10.02
CA LYS A 93 6.17 -15.13 9.40
C LYS A 93 5.91 -15.98 8.15
N GLY A 94 4.79 -15.74 7.46
CA GLY A 94 4.46 -16.43 6.22
C GLY A 94 5.34 -15.97 5.06
N GLU A 95 6.11 -16.88 4.47
CA GLU A 95 6.98 -16.61 3.32
C GLU A 95 6.20 -16.18 2.07
N GLY A 96 4.97 -16.67 1.88
CA GLY A 96 4.10 -16.24 0.79
C GLY A 96 3.79 -14.74 0.84
N TYR A 97 3.62 -14.17 2.03
CA TYR A 97 3.43 -12.72 2.17
C TYR A 97 4.73 -11.94 1.92
N LEU A 98 5.88 -12.52 2.25
CA LEU A 98 7.17 -11.90 1.92
C LEU A 98 7.39 -11.84 0.40
N ASP A 99 7.01 -12.89 -0.32
CA ASP A 99 7.04 -12.90 -1.79
C ASP A 99 6.13 -11.81 -2.38
N VAL A 100 4.88 -11.72 -1.92
CA VAL A 100 3.93 -10.67 -2.36
C VAL A 100 4.50 -9.27 -2.08
N LEU A 101 5.08 -9.05 -0.90
CA LEU A 101 5.72 -7.79 -0.53
C LEU A 101 6.85 -7.44 -1.51
N ARG A 102 7.71 -8.40 -1.87
CA ARG A 102 8.81 -8.21 -2.83
C ARG A 102 8.29 -7.86 -4.22
N ARG A 103 7.29 -8.59 -4.72
CA ARG A 103 6.66 -8.32 -6.04
C ARG A 103 6.01 -6.94 -6.08
N ALA A 104 5.26 -6.57 -5.04
CA ALA A 104 4.67 -5.24 -4.91
C ALA A 104 5.73 -4.14 -4.86
N THR A 105 6.80 -4.33 -4.09
CA THR A 105 7.93 -3.38 -4.00
C THR A 105 8.59 -3.19 -5.36
N ALA A 106 8.81 -4.27 -6.12
CA ALA A 106 9.39 -4.19 -7.46
C ALA A 106 8.47 -3.45 -8.44
N ALA A 107 7.16 -3.72 -8.41
CA ALA A 107 6.19 -3.01 -9.23
C ALA A 107 6.14 -1.50 -8.92
N SER A 108 6.07 -1.12 -7.64
CA SER A 108 6.03 0.29 -7.24
C SER A 108 7.36 1.02 -7.49
N THR A 109 8.50 0.32 -7.40
CA THR A 109 9.82 0.89 -7.75
C THR A 109 9.91 1.17 -9.25
N ARG A 110 9.34 0.30 -10.09
CA ARG A 110 9.32 0.45 -11.56
C ARG A 110 8.45 1.63 -12.00
N GLU A 111 7.32 1.87 -11.34
CA GLU A 111 6.49 3.06 -11.58
C GLU A 111 7.25 4.35 -11.20
N GLY A 112 8.00 4.29 -10.09
CA GLY A 112 8.84 5.40 -9.64
C GLY A 112 8.07 6.51 -8.93
N PHE A 113 8.77 7.61 -8.69
CA PHE A 113 8.26 8.82 -8.05
C PHE A 113 7.90 9.87 -9.10
N GLY A 114 7.04 10.82 -8.72
CA GLY A 114 6.86 12.09 -9.39
C GLY A 114 5.48 12.35 -9.98
N TRP A 115 4.49 11.50 -9.66
CA TRP A 115 3.15 11.60 -10.23
C TRP A 115 2.22 12.53 -9.43
N SER A 116 2.19 12.34 -8.11
CA SER A 116 1.43 13.16 -7.15
C SER A 116 1.98 12.99 -5.73
N HIS A 117 1.74 13.96 -4.86
CA HIS A 117 2.12 13.94 -3.45
C HIS A 117 0.97 13.46 -2.56
N THR A 118 0.37 12.30 -2.89
CA THR A 118 -0.76 11.75 -2.13
C THR A 118 -0.43 10.41 -1.46
N LEU A 119 -1.08 10.13 -0.34
CA LEU A 119 -1.01 8.83 0.33
C LEU A 119 -1.80 7.74 -0.41
N CYS A 120 -2.88 8.13 -1.07
CA CYS A 120 -3.82 7.22 -1.71
C CYS A 120 -3.28 6.60 -3.01
N HIS A 121 -2.65 7.40 -3.87
CA HIS A 121 -2.24 7.02 -5.22
C HIS A 121 -1.06 7.88 -5.71
N GLY A 122 -0.09 8.09 -4.82
CA GLY A 122 1.06 8.92 -5.13
C GLY A 122 2.29 8.52 -4.33
N ASP A 123 3.28 9.37 -4.46
CA ASP A 123 4.66 9.17 -4.02
C ASP A 123 4.75 8.90 -2.51
N LEU A 124 3.85 9.49 -1.71
CA LEU A 124 3.82 9.27 -0.27
C LEU A 124 3.42 7.83 0.09
N GLY A 125 2.52 7.23 -0.69
CA GLY A 125 2.14 5.83 -0.55
C GLY A 125 3.28 4.91 -0.96
N THR A 126 3.89 5.18 -2.11
CA THR A 126 5.05 4.43 -2.62
C THR A 126 6.20 4.45 -1.63
N TRP A 127 6.57 5.63 -1.12
CA TRP A 127 7.58 5.78 -0.08
C TRP A 127 7.27 4.91 1.15
N ALA A 128 6.02 4.89 1.61
CA ALA A 128 5.64 4.13 2.79
C ALA A 128 5.78 2.61 2.57
N LEU A 129 5.49 2.12 1.36
CA LEU A 129 5.74 0.73 0.99
C LEU A 129 7.25 0.45 0.98
N LEU A 130 8.04 1.23 0.25
CA LEU A 130 9.47 0.99 0.08
C LEU A 130 10.24 1.01 1.40
N ASP A 131 9.96 2.00 2.26
CA ASP A 131 10.55 2.08 3.60
C ASP A 131 10.08 0.95 4.52
N THR A 132 8.87 0.42 4.32
CA THR A 132 8.39 -0.79 5.01
C THR A 132 9.11 -2.04 4.53
N ALA A 133 9.23 -2.24 3.21
CA ALA A 133 9.94 -3.38 2.63
C ALA A 133 11.40 -3.43 3.08
N ARG A 134 12.10 -2.28 3.03
CA ARG A 134 13.49 -2.15 3.50
C ARG A 134 13.69 -2.57 4.95
N ARG A 135 12.70 -2.34 5.83
CA ARG A 135 12.75 -2.76 7.23
C ARG A 135 12.45 -4.24 7.42
N ILE A 136 11.47 -4.75 6.70
CA ILE A 136 11.00 -6.14 6.84
C ILE A 136 12.02 -7.11 6.23
N ASP A 137 12.64 -6.73 5.13
CA ASP A 137 13.52 -7.60 4.33
C ASP A 137 14.73 -6.83 3.80
N PRO A 138 15.66 -6.40 4.66
CA PRO A 138 16.83 -5.61 4.26
C PRO A 138 17.70 -6.34 3.23
N GLU A 139 17.86 -7.66 3.36
CA GLU A 139 18.70 -8.48 2.47
C GLU A 139 18.07 -8.72 1.10
N GLY A 140 16.74 -8.77 1.00
CA GLY A 140 16.01 -8.95 -0.26
C GLY A 140 15.55 -7.63 -0.90
N TYR A 141 15.61 -6.52 -0.20
CA TYR A 141 15.23 -5.21 -0.72
C TYR A 141 16.18 -4.73 -1.84
N ARG A 142 15.61 -4.26 -2.95
CA ARG A 142 16.35 -3.81 -4.15
C ARG A 142 15.94 -2.41 -4.62
N GLY A 143 15.16 -1.69 -3.82
CA GLY A 143 14.76 -0.31 -4.14
C GLY A 143 15.81 0.72 -3.72
N PRO A 144 15.51 2.02 -3.90
CA PRO A 144 16.38 3.11 -3.46
C PRO A 144 16.55 3.12 -1.93
N ASP A 145 17.68 3.66 -1.46
CA ASP A 145 17.87 3.86 -0.03
C ASP A 145 16.96 4.96 0.52
N ARG A 146 16.90 5.03 1.85
CA ARG A 146 16.01 5.97 2.54
C ARG A 146 16.38 7.44 2.31
N ALA A 147 17.67 7.75 2.22
CA ALA A 147 18.12 9.12 2.03
C ALA A 147 17.76 9.64 0.63
N TRP A 148 17.90 8.79 -0.39
CA TRP A 148 17.47 9.09 -1.75
C TRP A 148 15.96 9.32 -1.82
N MET A 149 15.15 8.45 -1.21
CA MET A 149 13.68 8.59 -1.22
C MET A 149 13.21 9.86 -0.49
N ASP A 150 13.83 10.20 0.64
CA ASP A 150 13.53 11.43 1.37
C ASP A 150 13.92 12.66 0.55
N ALA A 151 15.09 12.66 -0.09
CA ALA A 151 15.54 13.74 -0.95
C ALA A 151 14.62 13.94 -2.16
N GLU A 152 14.25 12.86 -2.87
CA GLU A 152 13.36 12.93 -4.03
C GLU A 152 12.01 13.56 -3.67
N LEU A 153 11.40 13.12 -2.56
CA LEU A 153 10.14 13.69 -2.09
C LEU A 153 10.25 15.16 -1.69
N ILE A 154 11.29 15.52 -0.94
CA ILE A 154 11.46 16.90 -0.46
C ILE A 154 11.76 17.84 -1.63
N SER A 155 12.70 17.47 -2.51
CA SER A 155 13.03 18.26 -3.70
C SER A 155 11.81 18.43 -4.61
N SER A 156 11.03 17.36 -4.83
CA SER A 156 9.80 17.45 -5.60
C SER A 156 8.76 18.41 -4.99
N LEU A 157 8.61 18.40 -3.67
CA LEU A 157 7.72 19.32 -2.95
C LEU A 157 8.22 20.78 -3.03
N GLU A 158 9.53 21.02 -2.96
CA GLU A 158 10.12 22.34 -3.08
C GLU A 158 9.98 22.92 -4.50
N GLU A 159 10.20 22.09 -5.52
CA GLU A 159 10.15 22.52 -6.93
C GLU A 159 8.73 22.72 -7.45
N ARG A 160 7.82 21.81 -7.10
CA ARG A 160 6.48 21.74 -7.72
C ARG A 160 5.35 22.14 -6.77
N GLY A 161 5.66 22.28 -5.49
CA GLY A 161 4.65 22.34 -4.44
C GLY A 161 3.94 20.99 -4.23
N PRO A 162 3.06 20.90 -3.24
CA PRO A 162 2.23 19.73 -3.02
C PRO A 162 1.23 19.55 -4.18
N VAL A 163 1.17 18.34 -4.71
CA VAL A 163 0.30 17.98 -5.85
C VAL A 163 -0.70 16.95 -5.36
N GLY A 164 -1.95 17.36 -5.12
CA GLY A 164 -3.02 16.50 -4.61
C GLY A 164 -4.11 16.21 -5.64
N GLY A 165 -4.92 15.18 -5.37
CA GLY A 165 -6.14 14.86 -6.13
C GLY A 165 -5.93 14.33 -7.55
N LEU A 166 -7.03 13.82 -8.13
CA LEU A 166 -7.05 13.27 -9.50
C LEU A 166 -6.79 14.34 -10.58
N ALA A 167 -7.07 15.60 -10.28
CA ALA A 167 -6.88 16.74 -11.18
C ALA A 167 -5.67 17.64 -10.81
N ARG A 168 -4.77 17.16 -9.94
CA ARG A 168 -3.62 17.94 -9.44
C ARG A 168 -4.04 19.27 -8.79
N GLU A 169 -5.16 19.25 -8.08
CA GLU A 169 -5.67 20.41 -7.36
C GLU A 169 -4.72 20.77 -6.22
N ALA A 170 -4.20 21.99 -6.25
CA ALA A 170 -3.19 22.48 -5.30
C ALA A 170 -3.69 22.54 -3.83
N PHE A 171 -5.01 22.45 -3.58
CA PHE A 171 -5.59 22.67 -2.25
C PHE A 171 -6.75 21.71 -1.89
N SER A 172 -6.53 20.40 -2.02
CA SER A 172 -7.40 19.43 -1.34
C SER A 172 -6.92 19.20 0.11
N PRO A 173 -7.70 19.54 1.16
CA PRO A 173 -7.26 19.40 2.55
C PRO A 173 -7.27 17.95 3.07
N GLY A 174 -7.64 16.97 2.24
CA GLY A 174 -7.80 15.57 2.67
C GLY A 174 -6.49 14.90 3.12
N LEU A 175 -6.58 13.93 4.04
CA LEU A 175 -5.43 13.13 4.46
C LEU A 175 -4.94 12.19 3.35
N MET A 176 -5.86 11.46 2.73
CA MET A 176 -5.50 10.43 1.74
C MET A 176 -5.17 11.01 0.35
N PRO A 177 -6.02 11.87 -0.26
CA PRO A 177 -5.76 12.43 -1.58
C PRO A 177 -5.13 13.84 -1.55
N GLY A 178 -4.83 14.40 -0.38
CA GLY A 178 -4.59 15.85 -0.24
C GLY A 178 -3.40 16.23 0.64
N LEU A 179 -3.31 17.54 0.91
CA LEU A 179 -2.17 18.20 1.55
C LEU A 179 -1.91 17.72 2.99
N THR A 180 -2.96 17.35 3.71
CA THR A 180 -2.80 16.81 5.07
C THR A 180 -1.96 15.51 5.05
N GLY A 181 -2.04 14.73 3.97
CA GLY A 181 -1.18 13.56 3.75
C GLY A 181 0.31 13.91 3.65
N VAL A 182 0.62 15.01 2.96
CA VAL A 182 2.00 15.53 2.81
C VAL A 182 2.56 15.90 4.19
N ILE A 183 1.82 16.72 4.94
CA ILE A 183 2.23 17.15 6.28
C ILE A 183 2.44 15.92 7.17
N HIS A 184 1.50 14.98 7.14
CA HIS A 184 1.57 13.75 7.92
C HIS A 184 2.81 12.92 7.59
N LEU A 185 3.16 12.75 6.31
CA LEU A 185 4.35 11.97 5.94
C LEU A 185 5.64 12.71 6.33
N LEU A 186 5.73 14.02 6.09
CA LEU A 186 6.90 14.81 6.49
C LEU A 186 7.17 14.70 8.00
N LEU A 187 6.13 14.76 8.83
CA LEU A 187 6.27 14.53 10.26
C LEU A 187 6.72 13.09 10.58
N ARG A 188 6.31 12.11 9.76
CA ARG A 188 6.74 10.70 9.89
C ARG A 188 8.16 10.43 9.39
N MET A 189 8.78 11.35 8.64
CA MET A 189 10.17 11.23 8.26
C MET A 189 11.11 11.47 9.45
N HIS A 190 10.66 12.24 10.45
CA HIS A 190 11.45 12.51 11.65
C HIS A 190 11.74 11.22 12.44
N PRO A 191 12.99 10.95 12.86
CA PRO A 191 13.36 9.68 13.50
C PRO A 191 12.64 9.42 14.83
N GLU A 192 12.25 10.47 15.56
CA GLU A 192 11.58 10.37 16.87
C GLU A 192 10.04 10.36 16.80
N GLN A 193 9.46 10.36 15.61
CA GLN A 193 8.02 10.41 15.42
C GLN A 193 7.31 9.18 16.02
N ARG A 194 6.04 9.37 16.46
CA ARG A 194 5.18 8.29 16.99
C ARG A 194 3.81 8.24 16.30
N LEU A 195 3.71 8.84 15.12
CA LEU A 195 2.48 8.96 14.36
C LEU A 195 2.12 7.59 13.75
N ALA A 196 0.82 7.29 13.76
CA ALA A 196 0.31 6.10 13.11
C ALA A 196 0.25 6.29 11.59
N SER A 197 0.54 5.24 10.83
CA SER A 197 0.24 5.21 9.41
C SER A 197 -1.26 5.10 9.18
N PRO A 198 -1.90 6.04 8.45
CA PRO A 198 -3.31 5.88 8.08
C PRO A 198 -3.50 4.75 7.06
N LEU A 199 -2.44 4.32 6.37
CA LEU A 199 -2.50 3.30 5.31
C LEU A 199 -2.88 1.90 5.83
N LEU A 200 -2.57 1.60 7.10
CA LEU A 200 -2.88 0.32 7.77
C LEU A 200 -3.34 0.51 9.22
N LEU A 201 -3.62 1.75 9.64
CA LEU A 201 -3.98 2.12 11.01
C LEU A 201 -3.00 1.57 12.07
N SER A 202 -1.71 1.50 11.73
CA SER A 202 -0.66 0.92 12.56
C SER A 202 0.35 1.97 13.01
N ARG A 203 0.89 1.83 14.22
CA ARG A 203 2.06 2.60 14.66
C ARG A 203 3.32 1.85 14.26
N HIS A 204 4.40 2.58 13.99
CA HIS A 204 5.72 1.96 13.95
C HIS A 204 5.98 1.34 15.33
N GLY A 205 6.34 0.05 15.30
CA GLY A 205 6.88 -0.72 16.42
C GLY A 205 8.21 -1.30 16.00
#